data_AF-A0A6H1WZQ1-F1
#
_entry.id   AF-A0A6H1WZQ1-F1
#
_cell.length_a   1.000
_cell.length_b   1.000
_cell.length_c   1.000
_cell.angle_alpha   90.00
_cell.angle_beta   90.00
_cell.angle_gamma   90.00
#
_symmetry.space_group_name_H-M   'P 1'
#
loop_
_entity.id
_entity.type
_entity.pdbx_description
1 polymer ?
#
loop_
_entity_poly.entity_id
_entity_poly.type
_entity_poly.pdbx_seq_one_letter_code
_entity_poly.pdbx_strand_id
1 'polypeptide(L)'
;MMELIERFEIFTNSLTKAYKCIQKIKLAEAERMGMKANHMMCMYYLGKNPEGLTATELCKLCIEDKAAVSRTIVDLTEKGFVRPAERDSGRKYRTKIMLTPEGIEINKQMNEAIAMGVSKASSSLNEEDRENFYRVFLHITDNLERICDLYKQEK
;
A
#
# COMPACT_ATOMS: atom_id res chain seq x y z
N MET A 1 -28.24 -6.21 20.55
CA MET A 1 -27.23 -6.99 19.79
C MET A 1 -27.53 -6.75 18.33
N MET A 2 -26.59 -6.23 17.55
CA MET A 2 -26.81 -5.93 16.12
C MET A 2 -27.04 -7.21 15.33
N GLU A 3 -28.04 -7.23 14.45
CA GLU A 3 -28.37 -8.39 13.62
C GLU A 3 -27.27 -8.68 12.59
N LEU A 4 -27.14 -9.95 12.16
CA LEU A 4 -26.08 -10.34 11.22
C LEU A 4 -26.18 -9.58 9.89
N ILE A 5 -27.39 -9.30 9.42
CA ILE A 5 -27.63 -8.58 8.18
C ILE A 5 -27.26 -7.10 8.28
N GLU A 6 -27.52 -6.47 9.44
CA GLU A 6 -27.11 -5.09 9.72
C GLU A 6 -25.58 -4.98 9.77
N ARG A 7 -24.89 -5.99 10.31
CA ARG A 7 -23.41 -6.05 10.31
C ARG A 7 -22.86 -6.08 8.89
N PHE A 8 -23.50 -6.79 7.96
CA PHE A 8 -23.06 -6.85 6.57
C PHE A 8 -23.08 -5.46 5.91
N GLU A 9 -24.19 -4.73 6.06
CA GLU A 9 -24.32 -3.39 5.51
C GLU A 9 -23.29 -2.44 6.12
N ILE A 10 -23.22 -2.39 7.45
CA ILE A 10 -22.32 -1.49 8.17
C ILE A 10 -20.88 -1.79 7.80
N PHE A 11 -20.46 -3.07 7.80
CA PHE A 11 -19.10 -3.46 7.47
C PHE A 11 -18.74 -3.09 6.03
N THR A 12 -19.55 -3.49 5.06
CA THR A 12 -19.28 -3.28 3.63
C THR A 12 -19.26 -1.79 3.26
N ASN A 13 -20.24 -1.03 3.75
CA ASN A 13 -20.33 0.40 3.47
C ASN A 13 -19.21 1.18 4.17
N SER A 14 -18.88 0.83 5.42
CA SER A 14 -17.80 1.51 6.16
C SER A 14 -16.44 1.25 5.53
N LEU A 15 -16.15 0.00 5.12
CA LEU A 15 -14.91 -0.34 4.43
C LEU A 15 -14.80 0.39 3.09
N THR A 16 -15.88 0.39 2.30
CA THR A 16 -15.91 1.09 1.01
C THR A 16 -15.72 2.60 1.18
N LYS A 17 -16.38 3.20 2.18
CA LYS A 17 -16.23 4.62 2.50
C LYS A 17 -14.80 4.94 2.90
N ALA A 18 -14.22 4.16 3.81
CA ALA A 18 -12.84 4.33 4.26
C ALA A 18 -11.85 4.23 3.08
N TYR A 19 -11.99 3.19 2.25
CA TYR A 19 -11.14 3.00 1.07
C TYR A 19 -11.22 4.19 0.11
N LYS A 20 -12.44 4.66 -0.23
CA LYS A 20 -12.63 5.83 -1.12
C LYS A 20 -12.03 7.11 -0.53
N CYS A 21 -12.16 7.34 0.78
CA CYS A 21 -11.54 8.48 1.45
C CYS A 21 -10.01 8.40 1.38
N ILE A 22 -9.43 7.23 1.66
CA ILE A 22 -7.99 7.00 1.53
C ILE A 22 -7.51 7.27 0.10
N GLN A 23 -8.22 6.78 -0.92
CA GLN A 23 -7.85 7.02 -2.32
C GLN A 23 -7.89 8.51 -2.70
N LYS A 24 -8.87 9.27 -2.21
CA LYS A 24 -8.95 10.72 -2.43
C LYS A 24 -7.79 11.48 -1.78
N ILE A 25 -7.48 11.16 -0.52
CA ILE A 25 -6.33 11.74 0.20
C ILE A 25 -5.05 11.40 -0.54
N LYS A 26 -4.91 10.14 -0.93
CA LYS A 26 -3.76 9.65 -1.68
C LYS A 26 -3.56 10.43 -2.98
N LEU A 27 -4.63 10.60 -3.77
CA LEU A 27 -4.57 11.35 -5.01
C LEU A 27 -4.11 12.80 -4.77
N ALA A 28 -4.71 13.49 -3.80
CA ALA A 28 -4.37 14.88 -3.50
C ALA A 28 -2.90 15.06 -3.08
N GLU A 29 -2.37 14.18 -2.21
CA GLU A 29 -0.96 14.25 -1.80
C GLU A 29 0.00 13.90 -2.93
N ALA A 30 -0.32 12.89 -3.76
CA ALA A 30 0.50 12.56 -4.91
C ALA A 30 0.54 13.69 -5.94
N GLU A 31 -0.60 14.32 -6.25
CA GLU A 31 -0.67 15.46 -7.17
C GLU A 31 0.18 16.63 -6.66
N ARG A 32 0.13 16.93 -5.36
CA ARG A 32 0.98 17.94 -4.72
C ARG A 32 2.47 17.67 -4.89
N MET A 33 2.87 16.40 -4.99
CA MET A 33 4.26 15.95 -5.18
C MET A 33 4.62 15.71 -6.65
N GLY A 34 3.73 15.97 -7.61
CA GLY A 34 3.97 15.68 -9.03
C GLY A 34 4.02 14.17 -9.35
N MET A 35 3.33 13.37 -8.53
CA MET A 35 3.27 11.91 -8.60
C MET A 35 1.85 11.43 -8.92
N LYS A 36 1.72 10.14 -9.22
CA LYS A 36 0.41 9.47 -9.35
C LYS A 36 0.10 8.72 -8.06
N ALA A 37 -1.19 8.58 -7.71
CA ALA A 37 -1.61 7.92 -6.48
C ALA A 37 -1.08 6.48 -6.33
N ASN A 38 -1.02 5.74 -7.43
CA ASN A 38 -0.50 4.37 -7.48
C ASN A 38 1.02 4.27 -7.25
N HIS A 39 1.77 5.38 -7.31
CA HIS A 39 3.20 5.38 -6.99
C HIS A 39 3.47 5.22 -5.50
N MET A 40 2.56 5.71 -4.63
CA MET A 40 2.88 5.88 -3.22
C MET A 40 3.14 4.58 -2.47
N MET A 41 2.38 3.52 -2.74
CA MET A 41 2.62 2.24 -2.06
C MET A 41 3.98 1.65 -2.48
N CYS A 42 4.33 1.72 -3.76
CA CYS A 42 5.63 1.26 -4.24
C CYS A 42 6.78 2.06 -3.60
N MET A 43 6.66 3.39 -3.59
CA MET A 43 7.67 4.27 -2.99
C MET A 43 7.79 4.03 -1.49
N TYR A 44 6.67 3.86 -0.77
CA TYR A 44 6.65 3.60 0.67
C TYR A 44 7.42 2.33 1.01
N TYR A 45 7.13 1.23 0.30
CA TYR A 45 7.83 -0.03 0.55
C TYR A 45 9.29 -0.01 0.09
N LEU A 46 9.62 0.66 -1.02
CA LEU A 46 11.01 0.84 -1.43
C LEU A 46 11.80 1.67 -0.40
N GLY A 47 11.18 2.70 0.19
CA GLY A 47 11.78 3.50 1.25
C GLY A 47 11.99 2.73 2.55
N LYS A 48 11.13 1.75 2.84
CA LYS A 48 11.25 0.86 4.00
C LYS A 48 12.31 -0.23 3.81
N ASN A 49 12.69 -0.55 2.57
CA ASN A 49 13.61 -1.63 2.20
C ASN A 49 14.76 -1.06 1.34
N PRO A 50 15.78 -0.42 1.96
CA PRO A 50 16.88 0.24 1.24
C PRO A 50 17.70 -0.70 0.34
N GLU A 51 17.73 -2.00 0.65
CA GLU A 51 18.35 -3.05 -0.16
C GLU A 51 17.59 -3.37 -1.45
N GLY A 52 16.39 -2.81 -1.61
CA GLY A 52 15.53 -2.93 -2.77
C GLY A 52 14.62 -4.15 -2.76
N LEU A 53 13.56 -4.05 -3.57
CA LEU A 53 12.51 -5.04 -3.74
C LEU A 53 12.39 -5.46 -5.20
N THR A 54 12.14 -6.73 -5.44
CA THR A 54 11.75 -7.24 -6.75
C THR A 54 10.33 -6.78 -7.10
N ALA A 55 10.01 -6.76 -8.39
CA ALA A 55 8.64 -6.47 -8.85
C ALA A 55 7.60 -7.41 -8.21
N THR A 56 7.96 -8.67 -7.96
CA THR A 56 7.08 -9.66 -7.32
C THR A 56 6.84 -9.36 -5.84
N GLU A 57 7.86 -8.93 -5.11
CA GLU A 57 7.69 -8.49 -3.73
C GLU A 57 6.82 -7.23 -3.65
N LEU A 58 7.00 -6.29 -4.58
CA LEU A 58 6.13 -5.11 -4.70
C LEU A 58 4.68 -5.47 -5.01
N CYS A 59 4.41 -6.43 -5.90
CA CYS A 59 3.04 -6.92 -6.16
C CYS A 59 2.36 -7.40 -4.87
N LYS A 60 3.08 -8.21 -4.07
CA LYS A 60 2.56 -8.75 -2.81
C LYS A 60 2.33 -7.66 -1.78
N LEU A 61 3.32 -6.80 -1.56
CA LEU A 61 3.27 -5.75 -0.53
C LEU A 61 2.23 -4.67 -0.86
N CYS A 62 2.14 -4.27 -2.13
CA CYS A 62 1.16 -3.28 -2.58
C CYS A 62 -0.25 -3.87 -2.77
N ILE A 63 -0.40 -5.20 -2.80
CA ILE A 63 -1.65 -5.91 -3.13
C ILE A 63 -2.13 -5.47 -4.53
N GLU A 64 -1.21 -5.48 -5.49
CA GLU A 64 -1.43 -5.02 -6.85
C GLU A 64 -1.02 -6.09 -7.86
N ASP A 65 -1.63 -6.07 -9.03
CA ASP A 65 -1.26 -6.98 -10.10
C ASP A 65 0.09 -6.63 -10.73
N LYS A 66 0.67 -7.60 -11.44
CA LYS A 66 1.98 -7.46 -12.08
C LYS A 66 2.02 -6.33 -13.12
N ALA A 67 0.95 -6.12 -13.86
CA ALA A 67 0.90 -5.09 -14.90
C ALA A 67 0.82 -3.70 -14.26
N ALA A 68 0.07 -3.53 -13.18
CA ALA A 68 0.01 -2.30 -12.39
C ALA A 68 1.40 -1.94 -11.82
N VAL A 69 2.04 -2.86 -11.11
CA VAL A 69 3.38 -2.65 -10.56
C VAL A 69 4.41 -2.38 -11.65
N SER A 70 4.37 -3.11 -12.77
CA SER A 70 5.29 -2.88 -13.88
C SER A 70 5.16 -1.47 -14.45
N ARG A 71 3.93 -0.97 -14.66
CA ARG A 71 3.71 0.41 -15.14
C ARG A 71 4.24 1.44 -14.13
N THR A 72 3.98 1.22 -12.85
CA THR A 72 4.50 2.10 -11.78
C THR A 72 6.02 2.15 -11.74
N ILE A 73 6.70 1.01 -11.87
CA ILE A 73 8.17 0.97 -11.90
C ILE A 73 8.71 1.74 -13.10
N VAL A 74 8.11 1.57 -14.29
CA VAL A 74 8.52 2.32 -15.50
C VAL A 74 8.35 3.82 -15.28
N ASP A 75 7.16 4.27 -14.86
CA ASP A 75 6.87 5.69 -14.60
C ASP A 75 7.85 6.30 -13.57
N LEU A 76 8.17 5.55 -12.50
CA LEU A 76 9.11 6.00 -11.46
C LEU A 76 10.56 6.02 -11.95
N THR A 77 10.93 5.12 -12.86
CA THR A 77 12.27 5.07 -13.46
C THR A 77 12.46 6.25 -14.41
N GLU A 78 11.46 6.54 -15.24
CA GLU A 78 11.45 7.71 -16.15
C GLU A 78 11.51 9.04 -15.38
N LYS A 79 10.92 9.09 -14.18
CA LYS A 79 11.04 10.23 -13.25
C LYS A 79 12.38 10.29 -12.51
N GLY A 80 13.23 9.27 -12.62
CA GLY A 80 14.53 9.21 -11.94
C GLY A 80 14.43 8.92 -10.44
N PHE A 81 13.31 8.42 -9.93
CA PHE A 81 13.11 8.14 -8.51
C PHE A 81 13.52 6.72 -8.10
N VAL A 82 13.56 5.80 -9.07
CA VAL A 82 13.96 4.42 -8.83
C VAL A 82 14.98 3.96 -9.86
N ARG A 83 15.79 2.98 -9.49
CA ARG A 83 16.77 2.35 -10.36
C ARG A 83 16.90 0.86 -10.06
N PRO A 84 17.29 0.04 -11.06
CA PRO A 84 17.72 -1.33 -10.81
C PRO A 84 18.96 -1.37 -9.89
N ALA A 85 19.03 -2.38 -9.03
CA ALA A 85 20.25 -2.69 -8.29
C ALA A 85 21.34 -3.23 -9.24
N GLU A 86 22.56 -2.71 -9.12
CA GLU A 86 23.68 -2.98 -10.02
C GLU A 86 24.16 -4.45 -10.04
N ARG A 87 23.75 -5.26 -9.07
CA ARG A 87 24.32 -6.61 -8.83
C ARG A 87 23.49 -7.79 -9.36
N ASP A 88 22.29 -7.58 -9.92
CA ASP A 88 21.48 -8.71 -10.39
C ASP A 88 21.88 -9.16 -11.80
N SER A 89 22.82 -10.10 -11.83
CA SER A 89 23.32 -10.81 -13.00
C SER A 89 22.18 -11.44 -13.83
N GLY A 90 21.83 -10.80 -14.95
CA GLY A 90 21.34 -11.47 -16.16
C GLY A 90 19.85 -11.88 -16.23
N ARG A 91 19.05 -11.75 -15.17
CA ARG A 91 17.60 -12.07 -15.22
C ARG A 91 16.72 -10.93 -14.73
N LYS A 92 16.20 -10.13 -15.67
CA LYS A 92 15.31 -8.96 -15.45
C LYS A 92 14.19 -9.16 -14.41
N TYR A 93 13.70 -10.39 -14.21
CA TYR A 93 12.61 -10.67 -13.28
C TYR A 93 13.04 -10.74 -11.80
N ARG A 94 14.32 -10.98 -11.51
CA ARG A 94 14.85 -11.01 -10.14
C ARG A 94 15.52 -9.71 -9.73
N THR A 95 15.68 -8.78 -10.66
CA THR A 95 16.33 -7.51 -10.41
C THR A 95 15.57 -6.72 -9.36
N LYS A 96 16.25 -6.44 -8.25
CA LYS A 96 15.74 -5.54 -7.24
C LYS A 96 15.69 -4.09 -7.76
N ILE A 97 14.64 -3.39 -7.37
CA ILE A 97 14.45 -1.96 -7.60
C ILE A 97 14.75 -1.24 -6.29
N MET A 98 15.51 -0.15 -6.37
CA MET A 98 15.90 0.68 -5.23
C MET A 98 15.54 2.13 -5.50
N LEU A 99 15.38 2.93 -4.44
CA LEU A 99 15.30 4.38 -4.58
C LEU A 99 16.64 4.96 -5.05
N THR A 100 16.58 5.99 -5.87
CA THR A 100 17.71 6.89 -6.15
C THR A 100 17.87 7.90 -5.00
N PRO A 101 18.95 8.70 -4.95
CA PRO A 101 19.04 9.82 -4.01
C PRO A 101 17.84 10.76 -4.08
N GLU A 102 17.37 11.10 -5.28
CA GLU A 102 16.18 11.91 -5.52
C GLU A 102 14.90 11.18 -5.05
N GLY A 103 14.84 9.87 -5.30
CA GLY A 103 13.77 8.99 -4.82
C GLY A 103 13.66 8.94 -3.29
N ILE A 104 14.79 8.97 -2.58
CA ILE A 104 14.83 9.01 -1.12
C ILE A 104 14.25 10.33 -0.61
N GLU A 105 14.60 11.46 -1.22
CA GLU A 105 14.12 12.78 -0.80
C GLU A 105 12.61 12.92 -0.99
N ILE A 106 12.07 12.51 -2.14
CA ILE A 106 10.62 12.55 -2.37
C ILE A 106 9.87 11.56 -1.46
N ASN A 107 10.48 10.38 -1.20
CA ASN A 107 9.91 9.41 -0.26
C ASN A 107 9.83 9.95 1.17
N LYS A 108 10.78 10.79 1.60
CA LYS A 108 10.73 11.45 2.90
C LYS A 108 9.52 12.38 3.02
N GLN A 109 9.30 13.24 2.03
CA GLN A 109 8.13 14.13 1.98
C GLN A 109 6.81 13.34 1.95
N MET A 110 6.80 12.22 1.22
CA MET A 110 5.66 11.31 1.17
C MET A 110 5.40 10.65 2.53
N ASN A 111 6.44 10.21 3.24
CA ASN A 111 6.30 9.62 4.58
C ASN A 111 5.75 10.62 5.59
N GLU A 112 6.13 11.90 5.51
CA GLU A 112 5.57 12.96 6.34
C GLU A 112 4.06 13.16 6.07
N ALA A 113 3.66 13.16 4.79
CA ALA A 113 2.25 13.23 4.42
C ALA A 113 1.45 12.01 4.88
N ILE A 114 2.02 10.80 4.75
CA ILE A 114 1.42 9.56 5.26
C ILE A 114 1.24 9.64 6.78
N ALA A 115 2.28 10.03 7.52
CA ALA A 115 2.23 10.15 8.98
C ALA A 115 1.16 11.15 9.42
N MET A 116 1.08 12.30 8.75
CA MET A 116 0.05 13.30 9.01
C MET A 116 -1.36 12.79 8.72
N GLY A 117 -1.55 12.08 7.60
CA GLY A 117 -2.83 11.49 7.21
C GLY A 117 -3.31 10.45 8.23
N VAL A 118 -2.42 9.53 8.62
CA VAL A 118 -2.72 8.49 9.63
C VAL A 118 -3.02 9.11 10.99
N SER A 119 -2.21 10.07 11.44
CA SER A 119 -2.42 10.76 12.72
C SER A 119 -3.75 11.51 12.76
N LYS A 120 -4.08 12.30 11.73
CA LYS A 120 -5.34 13.05 11.67
C LYS A 120 -6.57 12.13 11.65
N ALA A 121 -6.52 11.06 10.85
CA ALA A 121 -7.64 10.12 10.70
C ALA A 121 -8.03 9.42 12.01
N SER A 122 -7.12 9.38 12.99
CA SER A 122 -7.28 8.67 14.25
C SER A 122 -7.17 9.58 15.46
N SER A 123 -7.04 10.91 15.27
CA SER A 123 -6.69 11.89 16.31
C SER A 123 -7.60 11.90 17.56
N SER A 124 -8.84 11.44 17.44
CA SER A 124 -9.79 11.31 18.55
C SER A 124 -9.69 9.98 19.31
N LEU A 125 -8.86 9.04 18.86
CA LEU A 125 -8.70 7.70 19.45
C LEU A 125 -7.48 7.66 20.38
N ASN A 126 -7.64 7.05 21.54
CA ASN A 126 -6.54 6.70 22.44
C ASN A 126 -5.76 5.47 21.92
N GLU A 127 -4.65 5.11 22.57
CA GLU A 127 -3.80 3.99 22.12
C GLU A 127 -4.50 2.63 22.24
N GLU A 128 -5.25 2.42 23.32
CA GLU A 128 -5.99 1.17 23.54
C GLU A 128 -7.04 0.91 22.44
N ASP A 129 -7.79 1.95 22.03
CA ASP A 129 -8.76 1.88 20.95
C ASP A 129 -8.09 1.57 19.61
N ARG A 130 -6.89 2.12 19.36
CA ARG A 130 -6.11 1.85 18.14
C ARG A 130 -5.64 0.41 18.09
N GLU A 131 -5.01 -0.07 19.17
CA GLU A 131 -4.54 -1.44 19.29
C GLU A 131 -5.69 -2.43 19.13
N ASN A 132 -6.82 -2.17 19.80
CA ASN A 132 -8.02 -2.98 19.68
C ASN A 132 -8.58 -2.99 18.26
N PHE A 133 -8.66 -1.82 17.60
CA PHE A 133 -9.11 -1.73 16.21
C PHE A 133 -8.24 -2.58 15.29
N TYR A 134 -6.92 -2.41 15.32
CA TYR A 134 -6.02 -3.17 14.44
C TYR A 134 -6.06 -4.66 14.72
N ARG A 135 -6.08 -5.08 16.00
CA ARG A 135 -6.18 -6.50 16.38
C ARG A 135 -7.45 -7.14 15.83
N VAL A 136 -8.61 -6.51 16.04
CA VAL A 136 -9.90 -7.05 15.60
C VAL A 136 -10.02 -7.00 14.08
N PHE A 137 -9.64 -5.89 13.46
CA PHE A 137 -9.74 -5.70 12.02
C PHE A 137 -8.87 -6.70 11.26
N LEU A 138 -7.61 -6.89 11.68
CA LEU A 138 -6.71 -7.87 11.07
C LEU A 138 -7.22 -9.31 11.23
N HIS A 139 -7.80 -9.64 12.38
CA HIS A 139 -8.41 -10.96 12.57
C HIS A 139 -9.60 -11.19 11.62
N ILE A 140 -10.40 -10.15 11.35
CA ILE A 140 -11.49 -10.22 10.36
C ILE A 140 -10.92 -10.42 8.96
N THR A 141 -9.89 -9.66 8.57
CA THR A 141 -9.28 -9.78 7.23
C THR A 141 -8.65 -11.15 7.01
N ASP A 142 -7.97 -11.71 8.01
CA ASP A 142 -7.41 -13.07 7.93
C ASP A 142 -8.49 -14.13 7.70
N ASN A 143 -9.65 -13.97 8.35
CA ASN A 143 -10.77 -14.88 8.14
C ASN A 143 -11.37 -14.75 6.73
N LEU A 144 -11.46 -13.53 6.20
CA LEU A 144 -11.90 -13.29 4.84
C LEU A 144 -10.96 -13.94 3.82
N GLU A 145 -9.65 -13.82 4.01
CA GLU A 145 -8.65 -14.47 3.15
C GLU A 145 -8.78 -16.00 3.16
N ARG A 146 -8.95 -16.60 4.36
CA ARG A 146 -9.19 -18.05 4.48
C ARG A 146 -10.44 -18.49 3.72
N ILE A 147 -11.54 -17.73 3.81
CA ILE A 147 -12.77 -18.03 3.07
C ILE A 147 -12.52 -17.95 1.56
N CYS A 148 -11.82 -16.92 1.09
CA CYS A 148 -11.48 -16.77 -0.33
C CYS A 148 -10.64 -17.93 -0.86
N ASP A 149 -9.68 -18.43 -0.08
CA ASP A 149 -8.82 -19.54 -0.49
C ASP A 149 -9.56 -20.87 -0.51
N LEU A 150 -10.49 -21.11 0.42
CA LEU A 150 -11.40 -22.26 0.36
C LEU A 150 -12.20 -22.27 -0.96
N TYR A 151 -12.77 -21.13 -1.35
CA TYR A 151 -13.51 -21.01 -2.62
C TYR A 151 -12.67 -21.20 -3.88
N LYS A 152 -11.35 -21.02 -3.81
CA LYS A 152 -10.44 -21.31 -4.94
C LYS A 152 -10.09 -22.79 -5.03
N GLN A 153 -10.10 -23.53 -3.92
CA GLN A 153 -9.77 -24.95 -3.87
C GLN A 153 -10.95 -25.84 -4.30
N GLU A 154 -12.18 -25.33 -4.18
CA GLU A 154 -13.41 -25.99 -4.62
C GLU A 154 -13.68 -25.85 -6.13
N LYS A 155 -12.85 -25.10 -6.86
CA LYS A 155 -12.93 -24.88 -8.32
C LYS A 155 -11.77 -25.55 -9.04
#